data_AF-A0A059ALP7-F1
#
_entry.id   AF-A0A059ALP7-F1
#
_cell.length_a   1.000
_cell.length_b   1.000
_cell.length_c   1.000
_cell.angle_alpha   90.00
_cell.angle_beta   90.00
_cell.angle_gamma   90.00
#
_symmetry.space_group_name_H-M   'P 1'
#
loop_
_entity.id
_entity.type
_entity.pdbx_description
1 polymer ?
#
loop_
_entity_poly.entity_id
_entity_poly.type
_entity_poly.pdbx_seq_one_letter_code
_entity_poly.pdbx_strand_id
1 'polypeptide(L)'
;MNWKPKAMATVSLVCKWFDDLAKRVLWKEFCRMRAPKMMLHLQSSGSHRIECSKDGLFNNVQVPGHFIHCTQFSRTMGKGFLMPPCKNDVLYVSDPCEHLDQGDEGDVGFFRGVFKSFSMSMVKGMLIQRGAQLHPTGLCPYHKAKLWSMPEAKMIPQRASCRLGAYSDSSDFYVCPNAHILGNCNLLPLSDSEEAFKLQ
;
A
#
# COMPACT_ATOMS: atom_id res chain seq x y z
N MET A 1 -18.98 25.69 23.31
CA MET A 1 -20.14 24.77 23.29
C MET A 1 -19.70 23.39 23.75
N ASN A 2 -20.46 22.72 24.62
CA ASN A 2 -20.14 21.38 25.13
C ASN A 2 -20.72 20.31 24.20
N TRP A 3 -19.96 19.95 23.15
CA TRP A 3 -20.40 18.96 22.16
C TRP A 3 -20.44 17.56 22.78
N LYS A 4 -21.64 16.97 22.85
CA LYS A 4 -21.85 15.58 23.32
C LYS A 4 -21.99 14.65 22.12
N PRO A 5 -21.14 13.61 21.96
CA PRO A 5 -21.20 12.71 20.81
C PRO A 5 -22.53 11.95 20.74
N LYS A 6 -23.17 11.67 21.89
CA LYS A 6 -24.51 11.09 21.95
C LYS A 6 -25.57 11.97 21.30
N ALA A 7 -25.51 13.29 21.50
CA ALA A 7 -26.48 14.21 20.90
C ALA A 7 -26.31 14.30 19.38
N MET A 8 -25.07 14.26 18.88
CA MET A 8 -24.80 14.24 17.44
C MET A 8 -25.30 12.95 16.79
N ALA A 9 -25.09 11.80 17.44
CA ALA A 9 -25.65 10.53 16.99
C ALA A 9 -27.19 10.56 16.96
N THR A 10 -27.83 11.11 18.01
CA THR A 10 -29.30 11.25 18.05
C THR A 10 -29.82 12.16 16.92
N VAL A 11 -29.16 13.29 16.66
CA VAL A 11 -29.54 14.20 15.57
C VAL A 11 -29.38 13.54 14.20
N SER A 12 -28.33 12.75 14.01
CA SER A 12 -28.09 12.02 12.75
C SER A 12 -29.18 11.01 12.44
N LEU A 13 -29.89 10.50 13.46
CA LEU A 13 -30.98 9.53 13.28
C LEU A 13 -32.34 10.18 12.95
N VAL A 14 -32.45 11.51 12.98
CA VAL A 14 -33.73 12.21 12.77
C VAL A 14 -34.15 12.18 11.30
N CYS A 15 -33.22 12.43 10.37
CA CYS A 15 -33.46 12.30 8.92
C CYS A 15 -32.15 12.25 8.12
N LYS A 16 -32.23 11.85 6.84
CA LYS A 16 -31.06 11.78 5.93
C LYS A 16 -30.30 13.11 5.83
N TRP A 17 -31.01 14.24 5.83
CA TRP A 17 -30.36 15.56 5.78
C TRP A 17 -29.51 15.84 7.02
N PHE A 18 -29.99 15.47 8.21
CA PHE A 18 -29.22 15.61 9.45
C PHE A 18 -28.04 14.62 9.52
N ASP A 19 -28.20 13.41 9.01
CA ASP A 19 -27.11 12.45 8.87
C ASP A 19 -25.99 12.99 7.96
N ASP A 20 -26.35 13.54 6.80
CA ASP A 20 -25.41 14.15 5.86
C ASP A 20 -24.70 15.36 6.48
N LEU A 21 -25.44 16.23 7.17
CA LEU A 21 -24.89 17.37 7.90
C LEU A 21 -23.92 16.92 9.01
N ALA A 22 -24.26 15.83 9.72
CA ALA A 22 -23.42 15.29 10.77
C ALA A 22 -22.10 14.76 10.23
N LYS A 23 -22.16 13.93 9.17
CA LYS A 23 -21.00 13.35 8.48
C LYS A 23 -20.07 14.42 7.90
N ARG A 24 -20.63 15.47 7.29
CA ARG A 24 -19.84 16.52 6.61
C ARG A 24 -19.26 17.55 7.58
N VAL A 25 -20.00 17.93 8.61
CA VAL A 25 -19.69 19.13 9.41
C VAL A 25 -19.56 18.82 10.90
N LEU A 26 -20.57 18.20 11.51
CA LEU A 26 -20.63 18.11 12.99
C LEU A 26 -19.51 17.24 13.55
N TRP A 27 -19.23 16.07 12.95
CA TRP A 27 -18.15 15.19 13.39
C TRP A 27 -16.76 15.84 13.23
N LYS A 28 -16.57 16.60 12.15
CA LYS A 28 -15.33 17.34 11.90
C LYS A 28 -15.09 18.42 12.97
N GLU A 29 -16.12 19.19 13.31
CA GLU A 29 -16.03 20.22 14.33
C GLU A 29 -15.87 19.67 15.75
N PHE A 30 -16.53 18.54 16.05
CA PHE A 30 -16.33 17.82 17.30
C PHE A 30 -14.86 17.42 17.49
N CYS A 31 -14.25 16.83 16.45
CA CYS A 31 -12.84 16.44 16.48
C CYS A 31 -11.90 17.64 16.66
N ARG A 32 -12.20 18.78 16.01
CA ARG A 32 -11.41 20.03 16.13
C ARG A 32 -11.39 20.56 17.56
N MET A 33 -12.51 20.46 18.25
CA MET A 33 -12.64 20.91 19.64
C MET A 33 -12.05 19.93 20.65
N ARG A 34 -12.20 18.61 20.44
CA ARG A 34 -11.79 17.58 21.41
C ARG A 34 -10.33 17.15 21.30
N ALA A 35 -9.77 17.16 20.09
CA ALA A 35 -8.41 16.70 19.84
C ALA A 35 -7.63 17.70 18.96
N PRO A 36 -7.49 18.96 19.41
CA PRO A 36 -6.90 20.03 18.60
C PRO A 36 -5.45 19.75 18.22
N LYS A 37 -4.67 19.11 19.10
CA LYS A 37 -3.29 18.70 18.82
C LYS A 37 -3.21 17.62 17.75
N MET A 38 -4.10 16.63 17.79
CA MET A 38 -4.17 15.57 16.78
C MET A 38 -4.57 16.15 15.41
N MET A 39 -5.52 17.10 15.38
CA MET A 39 -5.88 17.81 14.16
C MET A 39 -4.79 18.76 13.66
N LEU A 40 -4.07 19.42 14.55
CA LEU A 40 -2.88 20.19 14.21
C LEU A 40 -1.83 19.28 13.60
N HIS A 41 -1.55 18.09 14.14
CA HIS A 41 -0.64 17.13 13.52
C HIS A 41 -1.12 16.59 12.17
N LEU A 42 -2.42 16.48 11.93
CA LEU A 42 -2.99 16.15 10.62
C LEU A 42 -2.84 17.29 9.60
N GLN A 43 -2.83 18.53 10.07
CA GLN A 43 -2.73 19.74 9.23
C GLN A 43 -1.28 20.24 9.06
N SER A 44 -0.44 20.08 10.08
CA SER A 44 0.97 20.40 10.11
C SER A 44 1.73 19.15 9.71
N SER A 45 2.21 19.14 8.47
CA SER A 45 2.82 18.01 7.79
C SER A 45 4.15 17.55 8.44
N GLY A 46 4.09 16.99 9.64
CA GLY A 46 5.24 16.69 10.50
C GLY A 46 5.20 15.30 11.14
N SER A 47 6.12 14.44 10.65
CA SER A 47 6.60 13.13 11.18
C SER A 47 5.58 11.97 11.21
N HIS A 48 5.77 10.81 10.58
CA HIS A 48 6.84 10.24 9.77
C HIS A 48 6.30 10.01 8.35
N ARG A 49 6.67 10.90 7.43
CA ARG A 49 6.24 10.87 6.03
C ARG A 49 7.19 9.96 5.28
N ILE A 50 6.73 8.79 4.85
CA ILE A 50 7.32 8.21 3.65
C ILE A 50 6.35 8.51 2.54
N GLU A 51 6.56 9.65 1.90
CA GLU A 51 5.90 9.96 0.63
C GLU A 51 6.09 8.75 -0.31
N CYS A 52 5.08 8.41 -1.11
CA CYS A 52 5.35 7.78 -2.41
C CYS A 52 6.03 8.85 -3.27
N SER A 53 7.26 9.18 -2.88
CA SER A 53 8.09 10.17 -3.55
C SER A 53 8.81 9.47 -4.69
N LYS A 54 8.91 10.23 -5.79
CA LYS A 54 9.52 9.92 -7.09
C LYS A 54 10.97 9.45 -7.03
N ASP A 55 11.58 9.37 -5.86
CA ASP A 55 13.01 9.09 -5.71
C ASP A 55 13.31 7.59 -5.62
N GLY A 56 13.53 6.99 -6.80
CA GLY A 56 14.65 6.05 -6.93
C GLY A 56 14.39 4.67 -7.53
N LEU A 57 13.17 4.38 -8.00
CA LEU A 57 12.91 3.10 -8.68
C LEU A 57 11.84 3.16 -9.78
N PHE A 58 10.79 3.97 -9.59
CA PHE A 58 9.64 4.03 -10.50
C PHE A 58 9.53 5.40 -11.19
N ASN A 59 10.62 5.84 -11.82
CA ASN A 59 10.74 7.19 -12.40
C ASN A 59 9.88 7.41 -13.66
N ASN A 60 9.29 6.35 -14.22
CA ASN A 60 8.55 6.42 -15.48
C ASN A 60 7.09 6.89 -15.33
N VAL A 61 6.56 7.00 -14.11
CA VAL A 61 5.17 7.41 -13.88
C VAL A 61 5.14 8.80 -13.22
N GLN A 62 4.63 9.82 -13.94
CA GLN A 62 4.50 11.19 -13.41
C GLN A 62 3.28 11.29 -12.49
N VAL A 63 3.43 10.84 -11.24
CA VAL A 63 2.32 10.81 -10.30
C VAL A 63 2.46 11.89 -9.21
N PRO A 64 1.42 12.69 -8.93
CA PRO A 64 1.37 13.53 -7.74
C PRO A 64 1.36 12.65 -6.48
N GLY A 65 2.36 12.82 -5.61
CA GLY A 65 2.42 12.09 -4.34
C GLY A 65 1.24 12.48 -3.44
N HIS A 66 0.42 11.50 -3.04
CA HIS A 66 -0.62 11.68 -2.03
C HIS A 66 -0.23 10.95 -0.75
N PHE A 67 -0.72 11.44 0.39
CA PHE A 67 -0.46 10.84 1.70
C PHE A 67 -1.45 9.71 1.96
N ILE A 68 -1.00 8.46 1.95
CA ILE A 68 -1.74 7.40 2.64
C ILE A 68 -1.60 7.67 4.15
N HIS A 69 -2.71 8.04 4.78
CA HIS A 69 -2.75 8.42 6.19
C HIS A 69 -2.21 7.31 7.13
N CYS A 70 -2.34 6.04 6.75
CA CYS A 70 -1.74 4.87 7.39
C CYS A 70 -1.62 3.72 6.37
N THR A 71 -0.41 3.23 6.07
CA THR A 71 -0.25 1.95 5.35
C THR A 71 -0.37 0.80 6.34
N GLN A 72 -1.47 0.04 6.29
CA GLN A 72 -1.62 -1.13 7.15
C GLN A 72 -0.86 -2.31 6.56
N PHE A 73 0.17 -2.76 7.28
CA PHE A 73 0.93 -3.95 6.90
C PHE A 73 0.17 -5.23 7.31
N SER A 74 -0.17 -6.06 6.33
CA SER A 74 -0.89 -7.31 6.50
C SER A 74 0.00 -8.52 6.27
N ARG A 75 0.05 -9.41 7.27
CA ARG A 75 0.73 -10.71 7.16
C ARG A 75 0.00 -11.64 6.17
N THR A 76 -1.32 -11.59 6.16
CA THR A 76 -2.14 -12.42 5.26
C THR A 76 -1.92 -12.02 3.81
N MET A 77 -1.81 -10.73 3.54
CA MET A 77 -1.43 -10.24 2.23
C MET A 77 -0.02 -10.67 1.85
N GLY A 78 0.96 -10.49 2.75
CA GLY A 78 2.34 -10.91 2.51
C GLY A 78 2.51 -12.39 2.20
N LYS A 79 1.66 -13.28 2.74
CA LYS A 79 1.63 -14.71 2.33
C LYS A 79 1.32 -14.91 0.83
N GLY A 80 0.59 -13.99 0.20
CA GLY A 80 0.32 -14.01 -1.24
C GLY A 80 1.55 -13.71 -2.10
N PHE A 81 2.57 -13.07 -1.53
CA PHE A 81 3.82 -12.68 -2.17
C PHE A 81 4.93 -13.74 -2.01
N LEU A 82 4.63 -14.88 -1.41
CA LEU A 82 5.59 -15.95 -1.17
C LEU A 82 5.28 -17.16 -2.05
N MET A 83 6.28 -17.63 -2.78
CA MET A 83 6.21 -18.89 -3.51
C MET A 83 6.00 -20.07 -2.54
N PRO A 84 5.48 -21.23 -3.01
CA PRO A 84 5.24 -22.40 -2.16
C PRO A 84 6.42 -22.80 -1.25
N PRO A 85 7.69 -22.82 -1.71
CA PRO A 85 8.84 -23.16 -0.85
C PRO A 85 9.12 -22.13 0.24
N CYS A 86 8.69 -20.88 0.03
CA CYS A 86 8.96 -19.74 0.91
C CYS A 86 7.82 -19.47 1.90
N LYS A 87 6.75 -20.28 1.93
CA LYS A 87 5.54 -20.00 2.73
C LYS A 87 5.77 -19.93 4.25
N ASN A 88 6.87 -20.47 4.74
CA ASN A 88 7.25 -20.37 6.15
C ASN A 88 7.88 -19.02 6.50
N ASP A 89 8.36 -18.27 5.50
CA ASP A 89 8.85 -16.92 5.72
C ASP A 89 7.71 -16.00 6.15
N VAL A 90 8.05 -15.03 6.99
CA VAL A 90 7.08 -14.04 7.48
C VAL A 90 7.33 -12.72 6.76
N LEU A 91 6.42 -12.40 5.85
CA LEU A 91 6.37 -11.15 5.10
C LEU A 91 5.08 -10.40 5.45
N TYR A 92 5.20 -9.10 5.68
CA TYR A 92 4.09 -8.18 5.79
C TYR A 92 4.10 -7.24 4.59
N VAL A 93 2.94 -7.02 3.97
CA VAL A 93 2.80 -6.12 2.80
C VAL A 93 1.69 -5.12 3.08
N SER A 94 1.82 -3.89 2.61
CA SER A 94 0.81 -2.84 2.68
C SER A 94 -0.16 -2.91 1.51
N ASP A 95 -1.38 -2.40 1.69
CA ASP A 95 -2.28 -2.20 0.55
C ASP A 95 -1.65 -1.21 -0.43
N PRO A 96 -1.91 -1.34 -1.75
CA PRO A 96 -1.38 -0.40 -2.72
C PRO A 96 -2.05 0.97 -2.54
N CYS A 97 -1.29 2.07 -2.61
CA CYS A 97 -1.90 3.37 -2.92
C CYS A 97 -2.28 3.40 -4.39
N GLU A 98 -3.51 3.78 -4.66
CA GLU A 98 -4.04 3.97 -5.99
C GLU A 98 -3.66 5.34 -6.51
N HIS A 99 -3.11 5.38 -7.71
CA HIS A 99 -2.77 6.60 -8.39
C HIS A 99 -3.34 6.58 -9.79
N LEU A 100 -4.11 7.62 -10.11
CA LEU A 100 -4.62 7.84 -11.45
C LEU A 100 -3.42 8.00 -12.39
N ASP A 101 -3.24 7.03 -13.28
CA ASP A 101 -2.37 7.23 -14.43
C ASP A 101 -3.10 8.17 -15.41
N GLN A 102 -2.37 9.12 -16.00
CA GLN A 102 -2.93 10.05 -16.98
C GLN A 102 -2.92 9.46 -18.41
N GLY A 103 -2.60 8.17 -18.56
CA GLY A 103 -2.50 7.44 -19.83
C GLY A 103 -3.51 6.30 -19.98
N ASP A 104 -3.36 5.53 -21.06
CA ASP A 104 -4.29 4.45 -21.47
C ASP A 104 -4.12 3.14 -20.65
N GLU A 105 -3.14 3.03 -19.76
CA GLU A 105 -2.79 1.77 -19.04
C GLU A 105 -3.51 1.57 -17.69
N GLY A 106 -4.38 2.50 -17.28
CA GLY A 106 -5.18 2.39 -16.06
C GLY A 106 -4.44 2.76 -14.78
N ASP A 107 -5.12 2.66 -13.64
CA ASP A 107 -4.60 3.14 -12.36
C ASP A 107 -3.39 2.33 -11.87
N VAL A 108 -2.38 3.01 -11.33
CA VAL A 108 -1.15 2.38 -10.82
C VAL A 108 -1.17 2.33 -9.29
N GLY A 109 -0.90 1.15 -8.75
CA GLY A 109 -0.77 0.87 -7.33
C GLY A 109 0.68 0.86 -6.88
N PHE A 110 1.06 1.57 -5.81
CA PHE A 110 2.37 1.34 -5.15
C PHE A 110 2.18 0.66 -3.80
N PHE A 111 2.94 -0.41 -3.57
CA PHE A 111 2.90 -1.16 -2.32
C PHE A 111 4.30 -1.40 -1.76
N ARG A 112 4.33 -1.75 -0.47
CA ARG A 112 5.56 -1.92 0.29
C ARG A 112 5.46 -3.15 1.16
N GLY A 113 6.60 -3.71 1.52
CA GLY A 113 6.63 -4.84 2.43
C GLY A 113 7.86 -4.89 3.32
N VAL A 114 7.79 -5.72 4.34
CA VAL A 114 8.90 -5.99 5.25
C VAL A 114 8.88 -7.45 5.69
N PHE A 115 10.02 -8.12 5.55
CA PHE A 115 10.22 -9.44 6.12
C PHE A 115 10.56 -9.33 7.61
N LYS A 116 9.97 -10.20 8.44
CA LYS A 116 10.32 -10.29 9.87
C LYS A 116 11.76 -10.75 10.09
N SER A 117 12.27 -11.66 9.25
CA SER A 117 13.57 -12.29 9.43
C SER A 117 14.21 -12.68 8.10
N PHE A 118 14.49 -11.69 7.25
CA PHE A 118 14.96 -11.92 5.87
C PHE A 118 16.31 -12.64 5.80
N SER A 119 17.24 -12.35 6.72
CA SER A 119 18.59 -12.91 6.71
C SER A 119 18.63 -14.45 6.72
N MET A 120 17.62 -15.08 7.30
CA MET A 120 17.45 -16.54 7.40
C MET A 120 16.29 -17.05 6.54
N SER A 121 15.70 -16.20 5.70
CA SER A 121 14.53 -16.54 4.91
C SER A 121 14.87 -17.49 3.75
N MET A 122 13.92 -18.35 3.40
CA MET A 122 14.02 -19.16 2.19
C MET A 122 14.05 -18.28 0.95
N VAL A 123 13.33 -17.15 0.93
CA VAL A 123 13.40 -16.16 -0.17
C VAL A 123 14.83 -15.73 -0.44
N LYS A 124 15.58 -15.32 0.60
CA LYS A 124 16.98 -14.92 0.43
C LYS A 124 17.84 -16.08 -0.08
N GLY A 125 17.66 -17.28 0.47
CA GLY A 125 18.37 -18.47 0.00
C GLY A 125 18.13 -18.75 -1.48
N MET A 126 16.88 -18.66 -1.93
CA MET A 126 16.50 -18.85 -3.33
C MET A 126 17.02 -17.74 -4.25
N LEU A 127 17.04 -16.49 -3.81
CA LEU A 127 17.63 -15.38 -4.57
C LEU A 127 19.12 -15.63 -4.85
N ILE A 128 19.86 -16.07 -3.83
CA ILE A 128 21.28 -16.43 -3.95
C ILE A 128 21.44 -17.66 -4.87
N GLN A 129 20.66 -18.71 -4.63
CA GLN A 129 20.72 -19.96 -5.39
C GLN A 129 20.44 -19.74 -6.89
N ARG A 130 19.53 -18.82 -7.22
CA ARG A 130 19.17 -18.48 -8.60
C ARG A 130 20.09 -17.43 -9.24
N GLY A 131 21.09 -16.92 -8.52
CA GLY A 131 21.97 -15.87 -9.02
C GLY A 131 21.22 -14.58 -9.35
N ALA A 132 20.22 -14.22 -8.54
CA ALA A 132 19.38 -13.06 -8.78
C ALA A 132 20.23 -11.78 -8.88
N GLN A 133 20.02 -11.03 -9.95
CA GLN A 133 20.75 -9.80 -10.19
C GLN A 133 20.19 -8.66 -9.35
N LEU A 134 21.09 -7.75 -8.98
CA LEU A 134 20.72 -6.51 -8.33
C LEU A 134 20.33 -5.48 -9.40
N HIS A 135 19.25 -4.75 -9.17
CA HIS A 135 18.78 -3.68 -10.04
C HIS A 135 19.93 -2.71 -10.34
N PRO A 136 20.16 -2.33 -11.61
CA PRO A 136 21.36 -1.60 -12.02
C PRO A 136 21.48 -0.24 -11.32
N THR A 137 20.37 0.47 -11.18
CA THR A 137 20.29 1.84 -10.65
C THR A 137 19.41 1.98 -9.40
N GLY A 138 18.71 0.90 -9.05
CA GLY A 138 17.58 0.94 -8.13
C GLY A 138 18.05 0.76 -6.70
N LEU A 139 17.68 1.70 -5.82
CA LEU A 139 18.10 1.68 -4.42
C LEU A 139 16.89 1.68 -3.50
N CYS A 140 17.04 0.99 -2.37
CA CYS A 140 16.09 1.04 -1.27
C CYS A 140 15.98 2.49 -0.75
N PRO A 141 14.79 3.10 -0.68
CA PRO A 141 14.64 4.48 -0.24
C PRO A 141 15.04 4.66 1.23
N TYR A 142 14.93 3.59 2.03
CA TYR A 142 15.22 3.58 3.46
C TYR A 142 16.72 3.47 3.79
N HIS A 143 17.45 2.64 3.06
CA HIS A 143 18.83 2.26 3.41
C HIS A 143 19.84 2.53 2.29
N LYS A 144 19.37 2.97 1.13
CA LYS A 144 20.16 3.14 -0.10
C LYS A 144 20.92 1.88 -0.55
N ALA A 145 20.48 0.70 -0.10
CA ALA A 145 21.01 -0.58 -0.53
C ALA A 145 20.46 -0.97 -1.91
N LYS A 146 21.27 -1.68 -2.72
CA LYS A 146 20.80 -2.26 -3.99
C LYS A 146 19.65 -3.24 -3.75
N LEU A 147 18.81 -3.38 -4.77
CA LEU A 147 17.58 -4.19 -4.71
C LEU A 147 17.70 -5.42 -5.61
N TRP A 148 17.24 -6.59 -5.16
CA TRP A 148 17.06 -7.76 -6.04
C TRP A 148 15.75 -7.66 -6.80
N SER A 149 15.79 -7.98 -8.10
CA SER A 149 14.62 -8.08 -8.96
C SER A 149 13.94 -9.44 -8.80
N MET A 150 12.73 -9.44 -8.22
CA MET A 150 11.92 -10.65 -8.09
C MET A 150 11.41 -11.17 -9.45
N PRO A 151 11.00 -10.31 -10.42
CA PRO A 151 10.67 -10.78 -11.77
C PRO A 151 11.85 -11.48 -12.44
N GLU A 152 13.05 -10.88 -12.46
CA GLU A 152 14.24 -11.47 -13.08
C GLU A 152 14.64 -12.79 -12.41
N ALA A 153 14.49 -12.88 -11.09
CA ALA A 153 14.72 -14.12 -10.34
C ALA A 153 13.64 -15.19 -10.57
N LYS A 154 12.58 -14.90 -11.33
CA LYS A 154 11.39 -15.74 -11.54
C LYS A 154 10.71 -16.13 -10.21
N MET A 155 10.63 -15.18 -9.29
CA MET A 155 10.12 -15.37 -7.93
C MET A 155 8.80 -14.63 -7.66
N ILE A 156 8.10 -14.18 -8.71
CA ILE A 156 6.76 -13.58 -8.59
C ILE A 156 5.72 -14.71 -8.47
N PRO A 157 4.98 -14.80 -7.36
CA PRO A 157 3.87 -15.73 -7.24
C PRO A 157 2.62 -15.17 -7.92
N GLN A 158 1.87 -16.04 -8.61
CA GLN A 158 0.61 -15.70 -9.29
C GLN A 158 -0.43 -15.07 -8.35
N ARG A 159 -0.37 -15.36 -7.04
CA ARG A 159 -1.31 -14.81 -6.05
C ARG A 159 -1.00 -13.36 -5.65
N ALA A 160 0.14 -12.81 -6.03
CA ALA A 160 0.52 -11.44 -5.68
C ALA A 160 -0.42 -10.43 -6.33
N SER A 161 -0.63 -10.54 -7.64
CA SER A 161 -1.55 -9.69 -8.41
C SER A 161 -2.99 -9.77 -7.89
N CYS A 162 -3.51 -10.98 -7.63
CA CYS A 162 -4.84 -11.14 -7.04
C CYS A 162 -5.00 -10.47 -5.68
N ARG A 163 -3.94 -10.43 -4.85
CA ARG A 163 -3.98 -9.75 -3.54
C ARG A 163 -3.92 -8.24 -3.64
N LEU A 164 -3.31 -7.74 -4.71
CA LEU A 164 -3.20 -6.31 -5.00
C LEU A 164 -4.40 -5.76 -5.77
N GLY A 165 -5.34 -6.62 -6.20
CA GLY A 165 -6.40 -6.20 -7.11
C GLY A 165 -5.84 -5.76 -8.47
N ALA A 166 -4.75 -6.40 -8.92
CA ALA A 166 -4.02 -6.03 -10.12
C ALA A 166 -4.12 -7.10 -11.22
N TYR A 167 -3.79 -6.72 -12.46
CA TYR A 167 -3.69 -7.67 -13.58
C TYR A 167 -2.62 -8.75 -13.32
N SER A 168 -2.83 -9.96 -13.84
CA SER A 168 -2.08 -11.18 -13.50
C SER A 168 -0.56 -11.08 -13.62
N ASP A 169 -0.08 -10.22 -14.53
CA ASP A 169 1.34 -10.09 -14.91
C ASP A 169 1.86 -8.66 -14.80
N SER A 170 1.17 -7.80 -14.04
CA SER A 170 1.47 -6.36 -13.97
C SER A 170 2.21 -5.95 -12.70
N SER A 171 2.65 -6.89 -11.87
CA SER A 171 3.21 -6.59 -10.54
C SER A 171 4.72 -6.75 -10.52
N ASP A 172 5.45 -5.65 -10.53
CA ASP A 172 6.90 -5.64 -10.38
C ASP A 172 7.29 -5.27 -8.95
N PHE A 173 8.09 -6.12 -8.31
CA PHE A 173 8.59 -5.83 -6.98
C PHE A 173 10.00 -6.31 -6.73
N TYR A 174 10.63 -5.63 -5.78
CA TYR A 174 12.04 -5.73 -5.50
C TYR A 174 12.26 -5.87 -4.00
N VAL A 175 13.33 -6.56 -3.62
CA VAL A 175 13.69 -6.77 -2.22
C VAL A 175 15.12 -6.34 -1.93
N CYS A 176 15.31 -5.54 -0.89
CA CYS A 176 16.65 -5.15 -0.44
C CYS A 176 17.23 -6.18 0.55
N PRO A 177 18.57 -6.27 0.67
CA PRO A 177 19.24 -7.09 1.68
C PRO A 177 18.77 -6.82 3.13
N ASN A 178 18.26 -5.62 3.39
CA ASN A 178 17.72 -5.18 4.68
C ASN A 178 16.20 -5.44 4.83
N ALA A 179 15.65 -6.45 4.14
CA ALA A 179 14.29 -6.96 4.34
C ALA A 179 13.12 -6.12 3.81
N HIS A 180 13.35 -4.97 3.17
CA HIS A 180 12.27 -4.15 2.58
C HIS A 180 11.88 -4.64 1.19
N ILE A 181 10.58 -4.71 0.94
CA ILE A 181 9.97 -4.87 -0.38
C ILE A 181 9.41 -3.53 -0.86
N LEU A 182 9.57 -3.27 -2.15
CA LEU A 182 8.99 -2.14 -2.86
C LEU A 182 8.43 -2.69 -4.17
N GLY A 183 7.22 -2.29 -4.54
CA GLY A 183 6.64 -2.70 -5.80
C GLY A 183 5.59 -1.74 -6.31
N ASN A 184 5.29 -1.89 -7.59
CA ASN A 184 4.15 -1.29 -8.24
C ASN A 184 3.30 -2.36 -8.94
N CYS A 185 2.06 -2.03 -9.24
CA CYS A 185 1.17 -2.88 -10.01
C CYS A 185 0.16 -2.05 -10.82
N ASN A 186 -0.33 -2.59 -11.93
CA ASN A 186 -1.46 -1.98 -12.64
C ASN A 186 -2.75 -2.53 -12.05
N LEU A 187 -3.52 -1.64 -11.44
CA LEU A 187 -4.74 -1.96 -10.72
C LEU A 187 -5.86 -2.27 -11.71
N LEU A 188 -6.72 -3.21 -11.33
CA LEU A 188 -7.97 -3.43 -12.02
C LEU A 188 -8.88 -2.22 -11.78
N PRO A 189 -9.61 -1.75 -12.81
CA PRO A 189 -10.60 -0.70 -12.63
C PRO A 189 -11.60 -1.12 -11.54
N LEU A 190 -11.94 -0.18 -10.65
CA LEU A 190 -13.05 -0.36 -9.75
C LEU A 190 -14.34 -0.32 -10.59
N SER A 191 -14.84 -1.48 -11.00
CA SER A 191 -16.17 -1.55 -11.61
C SER A 191 -17.20 -1.12 -10.58
N ASP A 192 -17.98 -0.09 -10.86
CA ASP A 192 -19.15 0.35 -10.08
C ASP A 192 -20.31 -0.68 -10.10
N SER A 193 -20.05 -1.93 -10.49
CA SER A 193 -21.03 -3.02 -10.52
C SER A 193 -20.53 -4.22 -9.73
N GLU A 194 -21.40 -4.73 -8.85
CA GLU A 194 -21.25 -5.99 -8.10
C GLU A 194 -21.27 -7.24 -9.02
N GLU A 195 -20.55 -7.24 -10.14
CA GLU A 195 -20.48 -8.38 -11.06
C GLU A 195 -19.03 -8.69 -11.45
N ALA A 196 -18.22 -9.14 -10.48
CA ALA A 196 -16.89 -9.65 -10.77
C ALA A 196 -16.50 -10.83 -9.87
N PHE A 197 -17.38 -11.83 -9.73
CA PHE A 197 -16.98 -13.18 -9.29
C PHE A 197 -17.72 -14.26 -10.07
N LYS A 198 -17.55 -14.26 -11.39
CA LYS A 198 -17.63 -15.48 -12.18
C LYS A 198 -16.58 -15.40 -13.28
N LEU A 199 -15.52 -16.17 -13.13
CA LEU A 199 -14.90 -16.92 -14.23
C LEU A 199 -14.05 -18.04 -13.61
N GLN A 200 -14.23 -19.21 -14.20
CA GLN A 200 -13.84 -20.55 -13.75
C GLN A 200 -12.34 -20.81 -13.85
#